data_AF-A0A857J7E4-F1
#
_entry.id   AF-A0A857J7E4-F1
#
_cell.length_a   1.000
_cell.length_b   1.000
_cell.length_c   1.000
_cell.angle_alpha   90.00
_cell.angle_beta   90.00
_cell.angle_gamma   90.00
#
_symmetry.space_group_name_H-M   'P 1'
#
loop_
_entity.id
_entity.type
_entity.pdbx_description
1 polymer ?
#
loop_
_entity_poly.entity_id
_entity_poly.type
_entity_poly.pdbx_seq_one_letter_code
_entity_poly.pdbx_strand_id
1 'polypeptide(L)'
;MNHTIPKSGEIRGFRYALELLQGCTAAELNTLQSRLAQLRAELERLEADQRAAQQEAAAQQAVLTPAAGQPIDPARQLQARQWFDQEREQSSQRQTQAAALRQQIKQVLVDCLRHQQKADVLDAHRAEALAEFLINALQGEARQSDQDWLARLCLPDEEDPA
;
A
#
# COMPACT_ATOMS: atom_id res chain seq x y z
N MET A 1 -28.74 1.29 8.47
CA MET A 1 -29.29 1.46 7.10
C MET A 1 -28.28 0.83 6.15
N ASN A 2 -28.61 -0.33 5.57
CA ASN A 2 -27.71 -1.03 4.64
C ASN A 2 -27.98 -0.50 3.24
N HIS A 3 -27.09 0.35 2.72
CA HIS A 3 -27.13 0.78 1.32
C HIS A 3 -26.65 -0.37 0.45
N THR A 4 -27.61 -1.10 -0.15
CA THR A 4 -27.31 -2.08 -1.19
C THR A 4 -26.88 -1.29 -2.44
N ILE A 5 -25.58 -1.30 -2.74
CA ILE A 5 -25.05 -0.68 -3.95
C ILE A 5 -25.62 -1.47 -5.14
N PRO A 6 -26.37 -0.83 -6.06
CA PRO A 6 -26.97 -1.53 -7.19
C PRO A 6 -25.88 -2.14 -8.08
N LYS A 7 -26.11 -3.40 -8.49
CA LYS A 7 -25.20 -4.13 -9.40
C LYS A 7 -25.16 -3.42 -10.76
N SER A 8 -23.98 -3.42 -11.36
CA SER A 8 -23.50 -2.66 -12.52
C SER A 8 -24.31 -2.77 -13.83
N GLY A 9 -25.47 -3.41 -13.85
CA GLY A 9 -26.32 -3.61 -15.03
C GLY A 9 -27.33 -2.48 -15.33
N GLU A 10 -27.72 -1.68 -14.34
CA GLU A 10 -28.77 -0.64 -14.50
C GLU A 10 -28.23 0.79 -14.67
N ILE A 11 -26.93 1.03 -14.45
CA ILE A 11 -26.32 2.37 -14.54
C ILE A 11 -25.66 2.55 -15.91
N ARG A 12 -26.44 2.49 -17.00
CA ARG A 12 -25.89 2.83 -18.34
C ARG A 12 -25.68 4.33 -18.43
N GLY A 13 -24.43 4.77 -18.61
CA GLY A 13 -24.10 6.16 -18.95
C GLY A 13 -23.40 6.98 -17.85
N PHE A 14 -23.30 6.47 -16.61
CA PHE A 14 -22.49 7.14 -15.59
C PHE A 14 -21.00 7.06 -15.94
N ARG A 15 -20.35 8.22 -16.07
CA ARG A 15 -18.91 8.35 -16.24
C ARG A 15 -18.36 9.21 -15.13
N TYR A 16 -17.44 8.66 -14.34
CA TYR A 16 -16.86 9.39 -13.22
C TYR A 16 -15.74 10.30 -13.73
N ALA A 17 -15.86 11.62 -13.51
CA ALA A 17 -14.93 12.61 -14.04
C ALA A 17 -13.47 12.43 -13.54
N LEU A 18 -13.27 11.81 -12.38
CA LEU A 18 -11.96 11.60 -11.76
C LEU A 18 -11.45 10.16 -11.85
N GLU A 19 -11.99 9.35 -12.77
CA GLU A 19 -11.62 7.93 -12.93
C GLU A 19 -10.12 7.75 -13.24
N LEU A 20 -9.54 8.62 -14.08
CA LEU A 20 -8.10 8.59 -14.36
C LEU A 20 -7.26 8.85 -13.10
N LEU A 21 -7.67 9.82 -12.27
CA LEU A 21 -6.97 10.16 -11.03
C LEU A 21 -7.06 9.01 -10.01
N GLN A 22 -8.21 8.32 -9.97
CA GLN A 22 -8.40 7.11 -9.16
C GLN A 22 -7.44 6.00 -9.62
N GLY A 23 -7.35 5.76 -10.94
CA GLY A 23 -6.42 4.78 -11.51
C GLY A 23 -4.95 5.09 -11.19
N CYS A 24 -4.53 6.35 -11.33
CA CYS A 24 -3.17 6.76 -10.96
C CYS A 24 -2.89 6.55 -9.47
N THR A 25 -3.82 6.93 -8.59
CA THR A 25 -3.66 6.80 -7.14
C THR A 25 -3.55 5.32 -6.73
N ALA A 26 -4.33 4.43 -7.35
CA ALA A 26 -4.24 2.99 -7.13
C ALA A 26 -2.90 2.41 -7.61
N ALA A 27 -2.39 2.85 -8.76
CA ALA A 27 -1.09 2.42 -9.28
C ALA A 27 0.08 2.87 -8.41
N GLU A 28 0.04 4.11 -7.90
CA GLU A 28 1.02 4.65 -6.95
C GLU A 28 1.04 3.81 -5.66
N LEU A 29 -0.14 3.49 -5.12
CA LEU A 29 -0.28 2.67 -3.93
C LEU A 29 0.31 1.26 -4.13
N ASN A 30 0.04 0.62 -5.27
CA ASN A 30 0.62 -0.69 -5.61
C ASN A 30 2.16 -0.63 -5.69
N THR A 31 2.70 0.47 -6.23
CA THR A 31 4.16 0.68 -6.31
C THR A 31 4.77 0.85 -4.93
N LEU A 32 4.13 1.64 -4.06
CA LEU A 32 4.59 1.84 -2.67
C LEU A 32 4.53 0.54 -1.85
N GLN A 33 3.46 -0.26 -2.02
CA GLN A 33 3.35 -1.57 -1.36
C GLN A 33 4.42 -2.55 -1.83
N SER A 34 4.73 -2.56 -3.13
CA SER A 34 5.81 -3.38 -3.69
C SER A 34 7.17 -2.97 -3.12
N ARG A 35 7.43 -1.66 -3.05
CA ARG A 35 8.65 -1.13 -2.44
C ARG A 35 8.75 -1.47 -0.95
N LEU A 36 7.64 -1.40 -0.22
CA LEU A 36 7.60 -1.79 1.20
C LEU A 36 7.97 -3.26 1.40
N ALA A 37 7.45 -4.15 0.54
CA ALA A 37 7.77 -5.57 0.59
C ALA A 37 9.27 -5.82 0.33
N GLN A 38 9.85 -5.14 -0.67
CA GLN A 38 11.29 -5.22 -0.98
C GLN A 38 12.14 -4.78 0.21
N LEU A 39 11.85 -3.60 0.79
CA LEU A 39 12.60 -3.08 1.94
C LEU A 39 12.50 -4.00 3.17
N ARG A 40 11.34 -4.63 3.39
CA ARG A 40 11.17 -5.61 4.47
C ARG A 40 12.01 -6.86 4.25
N ALA A 41 11.99 -7.40 3.03
CA ALA A 41 12.82 -8.55 2.68
C ALA A 41 14.31 -8.25 2.81
N GLU A 42 14.76 -7.06 2.41
CA GLU A 42 16.13 -6.60 2.61
C GLU A 42 16.51 -6.50 4.09
N LEU A 43 15.63 -5.95 4.93
CA LEU A 43 15.86 -5.86 6.37
C LEU A 43 15.92 -7.26 7.00
N GLU A 44 14.99 -8.15 6.67
CA GLU A 44 14.97 -9.52 7.17
C GLU A 44 16.24 -10.29 6.79
N ARG A 45 16.72 -10.12 5.55
CA ARG A 45 17.98 -10.70 5.09
C ARG A 45 19.16 -10.16 5.90
N LEU A 46 19.26 -8.85 6.06
CA LEU A 46 20.33 -8.21 6.82
C LEU A 46 20.34 -8.66 8.30
N GLU A 47 19.16 -8.81 8.90
CA GLU A 47 19.02 -9.32 10.28
C GLU A 47 19.35 -10.83 10.39
N ALA A 48 19.13 -11.61 9.34
CA ALA A 48 19.58 -13.00 9.27
C ALA A 48 21.11 -13.08 9.16
N ASP A 49 21.71 -12.29 8.27
CA ASP A 49 23.17 -12.21 8.09
C ASP A 49 23.85 -11.74 9.38
N GLN A 50 23.27 -10.78 10.09
CA GLN A 50 23.79 -10.32 11.39
C GLN A 50 23.74 -11.44 12.45
N ARG A 51 22.66 -12.22 12.50
CA ARG A 51 22.55 -13.34 13.44
C ARG A 51 23.56 -14.44 13.13
N ALA A 52 23.77 -14.76 11.86
CA ALA A 52 24.79 -15.73 11.44
C ALA A 52 26.19 -15.26 11.83
N ALA A 53 26.55 -14.01 11.53
CA ALA A 53 27.85 -13.44 11.90
C ALA A 53 28.07 -13.43 13.42
N GLN A 54 27.03 -13.16 14.22
CA GLN A 54 27.12 -13.23 15.69
C GLN A 54 27.38 -14.66 16.20
N GLN A 55 26.77 -15.67 15.58
CA GLN A 55 27.01 -17.07 15.94
C GLN A 55 28.42 -17.51 15.58
N GLU A 56 28.90 -17.13 14.38
CA GLU A 56 30.28 -17.38 13.95
C GLU A 56 31.28 -16.69 14.88
N ALA A 57 31.04 -15.43 15.24
CA ALA A 57 31.91 -14.68 16.14
C ALA A 57 31.97 -15.32 17.53
N ALA A 58 30.84 -15.78 18.06
CA ALA A 58 30.79 -16.49 19.34
C ALA A 58 31.56 -17.83 19.30
N ALA A 59 31.45 -18.58 18.20
CA ALA A 59 32.20 -19.82 18.00
C ALA A 59 33.72 -19.55 17.93
N GLN A 60 34.14 -18.51 17.20
CA GLN A 60 35.54 -18.13 17.11
C GLN A 60 36.09 -17.64 18.46
N GLN A 61 35.31 -16.88 19.22
CA GLN A 61 35.69 -16.45 20.57
C GLN A 61 35.89 -17.63 21.52
N ALA A 62 35.05 -18.67 21.44
CA ALA A 62 35.22 -19.88 22.22
C ALA A 62 36.53 -20.61 21.89
N VAL A 63 36.94 -20.65 20.62
CA VAL A 63 38.21 -21.27 20.16
C VAL A 63 39.43 -20.45 20.57
N LEU A 64 39.30 -19.12 20.61
CA LEU A 64 40.38 -18.20 20.95
C LEU A 64 40.59 -18.03 22.46
N THR A 65 39.65 -18.46 23.29
CA THR A 65 39.78 -18.43 24.75
C THR A 65 40.67 -19.61 25.18
N PRO A 66 41.92 -19.37 25.62
CA PRO A 66 42.81 -20.47 26.01
C PRO A 66 42.26 -21.20 27.23
N ALA A 67 42.44 -22.52 27.27
CA ALA A 67 42.24 -23.29 28.50
C ALA A 67 43.20 -22.76 29.58
N ALA A 68 42.72 -22.64 30.82
CA ALA A 68 43.49 -22.09 31.92
C ALA A 68 44.86 -22.77 32.03
N GLY A 69 45.94 -21.99 31.90
CA GLY A 69 47.33 -22.44 32.09
C GLY A 69 48.20 -22.55 30.83
N GLN A 70 47.70 -22.27 29.62
CA GLN A 70 48.54 -22.22 28.42
C GLN A 70 49.12 -20.82 28.16
N PRO A 71 50.44 -20.70 27.88
CA PRO A 71 51.02 -19.43 27.44
C PRO A 71 50.43 -19.01 26.09
N ILE A 72 49.93 -17.78 26.03
CA ILE A 72 49.31 -17.21 24.82
C ILE A 72 50.42 -16.70 23.89
N ASP A 73 50.39 -17.11 22.63
CA ASP A 73 51.25 -16.56 21.59
C ASP A 73 50.84 -15.09 21.27
N PRO A 74 51.75 -14.11 21.43
CA PRO A 74 51.46 -12.71 21.15
C PRO A 74 51.07 -12.46 19.69
N ALA A 75 51.58 -13.22 18.72
CA ALA A 75 51.21 -13.08 17.32
C ALA A 75 49.73 -13.49 17.10
N ARG A 76 49.31 -14.60 17.72
CA ARG A 76 47.91 -15.06 17.72
C ARG A 76 46.99 -14.04 18.42
N GLN A 77 47.45 -13.40 19.48
CA GLN A 77 46.68 -12.37 20.19
C GLN A 77 46.47 -11.11 19.33
N LEU A 78 47.48 -10.68 18.56
CA LEU A 78 47.34 -9.55 17.62
C LEU A 78 46.36 -9.87 16.49
N GLN A 79 46.44 -11.07 15.90
CA GLN A 79 45.50 -11.51 14.87
C GLN A 79 44.05 -11.54 15.39
N ALA A 80 43.85 -12.10 16.59
CA ALA A 80 42.53 -12.12 17.22
C ALA A 80 41.97 -10.70 17.42
N ARG A 81 42.78 -9.75 17.90
CA ARG A 81 42.36 -8.35 18.07
C ARG A 81 41.97 -7.70 16.74
N GLN A 82 42.79 -7.87 15.71
CA GLN A 82 42.48 -7.33 14.38
C GLN A 82 41.17 -7.88 13.83
N TRP A 83 40.94 -9.19 14.01
CA TRP A 83 39.68 -9.82 13.61
C TRP A 83 38.49 -9.28 14.42
N PHE A 84 38.61 -9.13 15.75
CA PHE A 84 37.54 -8.53 16.57
C PHE A 84 37.21 -7.08 16.16
N ASP A 85 38.22 -6.28 15.85
CA ASP A 85 38.02 -4.90 15.38
C ASP A 85 37.28 -4.88 14.03
N GLN A 86 37.64 -5.76 13.10
CA GLN A 86 36.95 -5.91 11.82
C GLN A 86 35.49 -6.35 12.00
N GLU A 87 35.22 -7.34 12.85
CA GLU A 87 33.85 -7.79 13.13
C GLU A 87 33.01 -6.70 13.79
N ARG A 88 33.61 -5.93 14.70
CA ARG A 88 32.94 -4.80 15.35
C ARG A 88 32.58 -3.72 14.34
N GLU A 89 33.49 -3.40 13.43
CA GLU A 89 33.24 -2.44 12.36
C GLU A 89 32.09 -2.92 11.46
N GLN A 90 32.17 -4.16 10.95
CA GLN A 90 31.12 -4.75 10.12
C GLN A 90 29.77 -4.81 10.85
N SER A 91 29.74 -5.17 12.13
CA SER A 91 28.53 -5.17 12.95
C SER A 91 27.94 -3.76 13.08
N SER A 92 28.77 -2.74 13.28
CA SER A 92 28.30 -1.34 13.33
C SER A 92 27.73 -0.91 11.98
N GLN A 93 28.37 -1.26 10.86
CA GLN A 93 27.90 -0.94 9.52
C GLN A 93 26.55 -1.61 9.24
N ARG A 94 26.40 -2.90 9.56
CA ARG A 94 25.12 -3.63 9.45
C ARG A 94 24.04 -2.97 10.32
N GLN A 95 24.34 -2.56 11.55
CA GLN A 95 23.39 -1.86 12.41
C GLN A 95 22.94 -0.51 11.83
N THR A 96 23.87 0.27 11.29
CA THR A 96 23.55 1.54 10.61
C THR A 96 22.68 1.31 9.38
N GLN A 97 22.99 0.30 8.56
CA GLN A 97 22.18 -0.10 7.41
C GLN A 97 20.77 -0.54 7.83
N ALA A 98 20.65 -1.35 8.89
CA ALA A 98 19.36 -1.77 9.43
C ALA A 98 18.53 -0.58 9.91
N ALA A 99 19.15 0.36 10.62
CA ALA A 99 18.49 1.58 11.07
C ALA A 99 17.99 2.44 9.90
N ALA A 100 18.81 2.58 8.86
CA ALA A 100 18.43 3.29 7.64
C ALA A 100 17.25 2.62 6.92
N LEU A 101 17.27 1.29 6.75
CA LEU A 101 16.16 0.53 6.18
C LEU A 101 14.88 0.68 6.99
N ARG A 102 14.95 0.60 8.33
CA ARG A 102 13.79 0.82 9.20
C ARG A 102 13.23 2.23 9.06
N GLN A 103 14.07 3.24 8.90
CA GLN A 103 13.63 4.61 8.64
C GLN A 103 12.94 4.71 7.27
N GLN A 104 13.49 4.10 6.22
CA GLN A 104 12.87 4.05 4.90
C GLN A 104 11.52 3.34 4.92
N ILE A 105 11.40 2.21 5.62
CA ILE A 105 10.14 1.49 5.81
C ILE A 105 9.10 2.39 6.48
N LYS A 106 9.47 3.12 7.54
CA LYS A 106 8.56 4.07 8.20
C LYS A 106 8.09 5.16 7.25
N GLN A 107 9.00 5.71 6.44
CA GLN A 107 8.65 6.73 5.46
C GLN A 107 7.66 6.19 4.41
N VAL A 108 7.94 5.02 3.83
CA VAL A 108 7.06 4.40 2.84
C VAL A 108 5.70 4.06 3.44
N LEU A 109 5.62 3.65 4.71
CA LEU A 109 4.33 3.42 5.40
C LEU A 109 3.50 4.70 5.53
N VAL A 110 4.13 5.83 5.86
CA VAL A 110 3.45 7.13 5.92
C VAL A 110 2.95 7.53 4.53
N ASP A 111 3.75 7.30 3.49
CA ASP A 111 3.34 7.57 2.11
C ASP A 111 2.18 6.66 1.68
N CYS A 112 2.23 5.35 1.98
CA CYS A 112 1.11 4.42 1.75
C CYS A 112 -0.18 4.91 2.41
N LEU A 113 -0.12 5.35 3.67
CA LEU A 113 -1.29 5.88 4.39
C LEU A 113 -1.87 7.11 3.68
N ARG A 114 -1.02 8.03 3.23
CA ARG A 114 -1.44 9.24 2.51
C ARG A 114 -2.14 8.88 1.20
N HIS A 115 -1.61 7.93 0.43
CA HIS A 115 -2.24 7.49 -0.83
C HIS A 115 -3.54 6.71 -0.58
N GLN A 116 -3.62 5.91 0.50
CA GLN A 116 -4.85 5.24 0.90
C GLN A 116 -5.95 6.26 1.24
N GLN A 117 -5.65 7.25 2.06
CA GLN A 117 -6.60 8.31 2.42
C GLN A 117 -7.10 9.06 1.18
N LYS A 118 -6.20 9.34 0.22
CA LYS A 118 -6.58 9.96 -1.05
C LYS A 118 -7.51 9.07 -1.87
N ALA A 119 -7.24 7.75 -1.94
CA ALA A 119 -8.10 6.80 -2.61
C ALA A 119 -9.49 6.74 -1.94
N ASP A 120 -9.55 6.68 -0.61
CA ASP A 120 -10.79 6.65 0.15
C ASP A 120 -11.66 7.89 -0.11
N VAL A 121 -11.04 9.08 -0.21
CA VAL A 121 -11.75 10.32 -0.57
C VAL A 121 -12.32 10.25 -1.98
N LEU A 122 -11.58 9.72 -2.95
CA LEU A 122 -12.06 9.56 -4.32
C LEU A 122 -13.20 8.56 -4.41
N ASP A 123 -13.13 7.47 -3.65
CA ASP A 123 -14.19 6.46 -3.59
C ASP A 123 -15.48 7.02 -2.95
N ALA A 124 -15.36 7.78 -1.88
CA ALA A 124 -16.49 8.48 -1.26
C ALA A 124 -17.14 9.46 -2.24
N HIS A 125 -16.34 10.31 -2.89
CA HIS A 125 -16.85 11.25 -3.89
C HIS A 125 -17.48 10.52 -5.09
N ARG A 126 -16.93 9.38 -5.53
CA ARG A 126 -17.53 8.59 -6.61
C ARG A 126 -18.90 8.06 -6.19
N ALA A 127 -19.04 7.59 -4.96
CA ALA A 127 -20.32 7.12 -4.44
C ALA A 127 -21.36 8.26 -4.36
N GLU A 128 -20.95 9.45 -3.92
CA GLU A 128 -21.79 10.65 -3.90
C GLU A 128 -22.24 11.05 -5.32
N ALA A 129 -21.31 11.18 -6.25
CA ALA A 129 -21.61 11.52 -7.64
C ALA A 129 -22.54 10.49 -8.31
N LEU A 130 -22.38 9.21 -7.97
CA LEU A 130 -23.27 8.17 -8.45
C LEU A 130 -24.68 8.31 -7.87
N ALA A 131 -24.79 8.60 -6.57
CA ALA A 131 -26.09 8.82 -5.93
C ALA A 131 -26.82 10.03 -6.55
N GLU A 132 -26.12 11.14 -6.78
CA GLU A 132 -26.67 12.32 -7.46
C GLU A 132 -27.13 11.99 -8.89
N PHE A 133 -26.31 11.25 -9.64
CA PHE A 133 -26.68 10.80 -10.99
C PHE A 133 -27.97 9.98 -10.98
N LEU A 134 -28.11 9.03 -10.05
CA LEU A 134 -29.31 8.19 -9.92
C LEU A 134 -30.55 9.02 -9.57
N ILE A 135 -30.43 9.98 -8.65
CA ILE A 135 -31.55 10.88 -8.31
C ILE A 135 -31.98 11.67 -9.55
N ASN A 136 -31.03 12.23 -10.29
CA ASN A 136 -31.32 13.00 -11.49
C ASN A 136 -31.93 12.14 -12.61
N ALA A 137 -31.46 10.90 -12.79
CA ALA A 137 -32.01 9.95 -13.75
C ALA A 137 -33.47 9.61 -13.43
N LEU A 138 -33.76 9.26 -12.17
CA LEU A 138 -35.12 8.95 -11.71
C LEU A 138 -36.06 10.15 -11.84
N GLN A 139 -35.59 11.36 -11.53
CA GLN A 139 -36.38 12.57 -11.73
C GLN A 139 -36.63 12.85 -13.21
N GLY A 140 -35.66 12.57 -14.08
CA GLY A 140 -35.82 12.67 -15.53
C GLY A 140 -36.89 11.73 -16.05
N GLU A 141 -36.84 10.46 -15.65
CA GLU A 141 -37.85 9.44 -16.00
C GLU A 141 -39.25 9.82 -15.51
N ALA A 142 -39.38 10.31 -14.27
CA ALA A 142 -40.65 10.79 -13.74
C ALA A 142 -41.21 11.95 -14.56
N ARG A 143 -40.39 12.95 -14.90
CA ARG A 143 -40.80 14.07 -15.77
C ARG A 143 -41.20 13.62 -17.17
N GLN A 144 -40.49 12.65 -17.75
CA GLN A 144 -40.82 12.06 -19.05
C GLN A 144 -42.19 11.37 -18.99
N SER A 145 -42.43 10.58 -17.95
CA SER A 145 -43.72 9.91 -17.73
C SER A 145 -44.87 10.90 -17.56
N ASP A 146 -44.65 11.99 -16.81
CA ASP A 146 -45.65 13.05 -16.64
C ASP A 146 -45.97 13.75 -17.97
N GLN A 147 -44.94 14.03 -18.78
CA GLN A 147 -45.09 14.61 -20.12
C GLN A 147 -45.85 13.68 -21.06
N ASP A 148 -45.51 12.38 -21.06
CA ASP A 148 -46.18 11.37 -21.88
C ASP A 148 -47.66 11.24 -21.49
N TRP A 149 -47.97 11.32 -20.19
CA TRP A 149 -49.35 11.32 -19.70
C TRP A 149 -50.12 12.56 -20.16
N LEU A 150 -49.53 13.76 -20.03
CA LEU A 150 -50.13 15.00 -20.53
C LEU A 150 -50.32 14.99 -22.04
N ALA A 151 -49.35 14.47 -22.80
CA ALA A 151 -49.44 14.35 -24.26
C ALA A 151 -50.61 13.46 -24.69
N ARG A 152 -50.89 12.37 -23.95
CA ARG A 152 -52.05 11.50 -24.21
C ARG A 152 -53.39 12.19 -23.96
N LEU A 153 -53.45 13.12 -23.00
CA LEU A 153 -54.68 13.87 -22.70
C LEU A 153 -54.94 15.04 -23.65
N CYS A 154 -53.88 15.60 -24.23
CA CYS A 154 -53.96 16.73 -25.16
C CYS A 154 -54.08 16.31 -26.63
N LEU A 155 -53.98 15.02 -26.94
CA LEU A 155 -54.34 14.51 -28.26
C LEU A 155 -55.88 14.65 -28.39
N PRO A 156 -56.40 15.49 -29.30
CA PRO A 156 -57.82 15.51 -29.57
C PRO A 156 -58.22 14.09 -30.01
N ASP A 157 -59.35 13.59 -29.52
CA ASP A 157 -60.04 12.50 -30.19
C ASP A 157 -60.25 12.98 -31.63
N GLU A 158 -59.46 12.46 -32.58
CA GLU A 158 -59.88 12.46 -33.97
C GLU A 158 -61.09 11.53 -34.03
N GLU A 159 -62.25 12.05 -33.60
CA GLU A 159 -63.54 11.47 -33.89
C GLU A 159 -63.69 11.47 -35.41
N ASP A 160 -63.73 10.24 -35.95
CA ASP A 160 -63.98 9.91 -37.34
C ASP A 160 -65.12 10.74 -37.95
N PRO A 161 -64.96 11.24 -39.20
CA PRO A 161 -66.05 11.83 -39.94
C PRO A 161 -67.02 10.74 -40.43
N ALA A 162 -68.20 10.63 -39.81
CA ALA A 162 -69.37 9.96 -40.40
C ALA A 162 -70.69 10.52 -39.85
#